data_AF-A0A933MAU2-F1
#
_entry.id   AF-A0A933MAU2-F1
#
_cell.length_a   1.000
_cell.length_b   1.000
_cell.length_c   1.000
_cell.angle_alpha   90.00
_cell.angle_beta   90.00
_cell.angle_gamma   90.00
#
_symmetry.space_group_name_H-M   'P 1'
#
loop_
_entity.id
_entity.type
_entity.pdbx_description
1 polymer ?
#
loop_
_entity_poly.entity_id
_entity_poly.type
_entity_poly.pdbx_seq_one_letter_code
_entity_poly.pdbx_strand_id
1 'polypeptide(L)'
;MSPILVDPKIRADLEKEAKRQVRDVNEIVNEFLWEYLEKAREAKLEDEIRAYIKMHPRLKRKYLNEWVAIHEHKLVDHEFMSFDATLTAA
;
A
#
# COMPACT_ATOMS: atom_id res chain seq x y z
N MET A 1 -13.65 -11.86 -18.73
CA MET A 1 -13.50 -11.57 -17.28
C MET A 1 -14.45 -12.45 -16.51
N SER A 2 -14.03 -12.98 -15.37
CA SER A 2 -14.89 -13.75 -14.47
C SER A 2 -15.72 -12.80 -13.59
N PRO A 3 -16.99 -13.09 -13.29
CA PRO A 3 -17.82 -12.24 -12.45
C PRO A 3 -17.39 -12.30 -10.98
N ILE A 4 -17.56 -11.19 -10.26
CA ILE A 4 -17.44 -11.16 -8.80
C ILE A 4 -18.73 -11.73 -8.21
N LEU A 5 -18.59 -12.75 -7.37
CA LEU A 5 -19.73 -13.35 -6.66
C LEU A 5 -19.94 -12.62 -5.33
N VAL A 6 -21.16 -12.12 -5.15
CA VAL A 6 -21.60 -11.48 -3.90
C VAL A 6 -22.65 -12.37 -3.25
N ASP A 7 -22.54 -12.57 -1.94
CA ASP A 7 -23.55 -13.31 -1.19
C ASP A 7 -24.96 -12.75 -1.44
N PRO A 8 -25.99 -13.59 -1.67
CA PRO A 8 -27.33 -13.12 -2.01
C PRO A 8 -27.95 -12.17 -0.98
N LYS A 9 -27.67 -12.36 0.31
CA LYS A 9 -28.19 -11.47 1.37
C LYS A 9 -27.51 -10.11 1.30
N ILE A 10 -26.19 -10.11 1.14
CA ILE A 10 -25.40 -8.87 0.98
C ILE A 10 -25.87 -8.11 -0.26
N ARG A 11 -26.10 -8.81 -1.37
CA ARG A 11 -26.61 -8.20 -2.60
C ARG A 11 -27.98 -7.56 -2.40
N ALA A 12 -28.90 -8.23 -1.70
CA ALA A 12 -30.23 -7.69 -1.43
C ALA A 12 -30.18 -6.42 -0.55
N ASP A 13 -29.32 -6.42 0.48
CA ASP A 13 -29.12 -5.26 1.34
C ASP A 13 -28.48 -4.09 0.57
N LEU A 14 -27.51 -4.38 -0.27
CA LEU A 14 -26.86 -3.40 -1.14
C LEU A 14 -27.83 -2.79 -2.16
N GLU A 15 -28.68 -3.59 -2.81
CA GLU A 15 -29.70 -3.09 -3.74
C GLU A 15 -30.72 -2.19 -3.03
N LYS A 16 -31.08 -2.51 -1.77
CA LYS A 16 -31.95 -1.68 -0.96
C LYS A 16 -31.30 -0.34 -0.62
N GLU A 17 -30.02 -0.35 -0.27
CA GLU A 17 -29.28 0.85 0.08
C GLU A 17 -28.98 1.73 -1.13
N ALA A 18 -28.60 1.13 -2.27
CA ALA A 18 -28.45 1.80 -3.56
C ALA A 18 -29.72 2.57 -3.95
N LYS A 19 -30.90 1.94 -3.80
CA LYS A 19 -32.20 2.59 -4.04
C LYS A 19 -32.44 3.78 -3.11
N ARG A 20 -32.07 3.66 -1.82
CA ARG A 20 -32.22 4.75 -0.84
C ARG A 20 -31.32 5.93 -1.17
N GLN A 21 -30.10 5.67 -1.63
CA GLN A 21 -29.12 6.69 -1.97
C GLN A 21 -29.28 7.23 -3.40
N VAL A 22 -30.16 6.62 -4.21
CA VAL A 22 -30.34 6.93 -5.65
C VAL A 22 -29.00 6.78 -6.40
N ARG A 23 -28.28 5.69 -6.09
CA ARG A 23 -26.97 5.36 -6.68
C ARG A 23 -27.03 4.01 -7.38
N ASP A 24 -26.13 3.79 -8.34
CA ASP A 24 -25.97 2.48 -8.97
C ASP A 24 -25.26 1.49 -8.04
N VAL A 25 -25.69 0.23 -8.06
CA VAL A 25 -25.10 -0.83 -7.24
C VAL A 25 -23.62 -1.03 -7.58
N ASN A 26 -23.24 -0.98 -8.86
CA ASN A 26 -21.85 -1.18 -9.26
C ASN A 26 -20.98 -0.01 -8.86
N GLU A 27 -21.51 1.21 -8.85
CA GLU A 27 -20.78 2.39 -8.39
C GLU A 27 -20.37 2.23 -6.92
N ILE A 28 -21.32 1.84 -6.06
CA ILE A 28 -21.06 1.59 -4.64
C ILE A 28 -20.05 0.45 -4.44
N VAL A 29 -20.20 -0.65 -5.19
CA VAL A 29 -19.27 -1.79 -5.08
C VAL A 29 -17.86 -1.38 -5.50
N ASN A 30 -17.72 -0.66 -6.60
CA ASN A 30 -16.42 -0.23 -7.09
C ASN A 30 -15.74 0.74 -6.14
N GLU A 31 -16.47 1.69 -5.57
CA GLU A 31 -15.97 2.60 -4.52
C GLU A 31 -15.48 1.81 -3.30
N PHE A 32 -16.30 0.89 -2.78
CA PHE A 32 -15.94 0.07 -1.64
C PHE A 32 -14.72 -0.83 -1.90
N LEU A 33 -14.64 -1.44 -3.10
CA LEU A 33 -13.48 -2.24 -3.50
C LEU A 33 -12.21 -1.39 -3.60
N TRP A 34 -12.32 -0.17 -4.13
CA TRP A 34 -11.20 0.74 -4.23
C TRP A 34 -10.66 1.13 -2.85
N GLU A 35 -11.54 1.52 -1.93
CA GLU A 35 -11.17 1.83 -0.54
C GLU A 35 -10.54 0.63 0.17
N TYR A 36 -11.10 -0.56 0.00
CA TYR A 36 -10.56 -1.78 0.59
C TYR A 36 -9.12 -2.03 0.10
N LEU A 37 -8.89 -1.91 -1.21
CA LEU A 37 -7.58 -2.12 -1.81
C LEU A 37 -6.58 -1.02 -1.42
N GLU A 38 -7.03 0.20 -1.18
CA GLU A 38 -6.19 1.29 -0.67
C GLU A 38 -5.77 1.03 0.78
N LYS A 39 -6.72 0.73 1.67
CA LYS A 39 -6.44 0.38 3.07
C LYS A 39 -5.51 -0.83 3.19
N ALA A 40 -5.67 -1.84 2.32
CA ALA A 40 -4.77 -2.99 2.27
C ALA A 40 -3.34 -2.59 1.84
N ARG A 41 -3.19 -1.63 0.93
CA ARG A 41 -1.87 -1.10 0.51
C ARG A 41 -1.23 -0.29 1.63
N GLU A 42 -1.99 0.55 2.32
CA GLU A 42 -1.51 1.31 3.49
C GLU A 42 -1.05 0.38 4.61
N ALA A 43 -1.87 -0.63 4.95
CA ALA A 43 -1.51 -1.62 5.97
C ALA A 43 -0.22 -2.37 5.63
N LYS A 44 0.00 -2.71 4.34
CA LYS A 44 1.26 -3.31 3.88
C LYS A 44 2.43 -2.35 4.10
N LEU A 45 2.27 -1.07 3.75
CA LEU A 45 3.32 -0.07 3.94
C LEU A 45 3.65 0.14 5.44
N GLU A 46 2.64 0.22 6.30
CA GLU A 46 2.82 0.32 7.75
C GLU A 46 3.58 -0.89 8.32
N ASP A 47 3.30 -2.08 7.80
CA ASP A 47 4.01 -3.31 8.20
C ASP A 47 5.49 -3.24 7.83
N GLU A 48 5.81 -2.82 6.60
CA GLU A 48 7.19 -2.62 6.14
C GLU A 48 7.91 -1.53 6.94
N ILE A 49 7.24 -0.42 7.27
CA ILE A 49 7.80 0.63 8.13
C ILE A 49 8.13 0.08 9.52
N ARG A 50 7.24 -0.70 10.12
CA ARG A 50 7.50 -1.34 11.43
C ARG A 50 8.69 -2.30 11.36
N ALA A 51 8.80 -3.06 10.28
CA ALA A 51 9.93 -3.93 10.04
C ALA A 51 11.25 -3.13 9.89
N TYR A 52 11.23 -2.03 9.13
CA TYR A 52 12.36 -1.11 9.02
C TYR A 52 12.78 -0.57 10.40
N ILE A 53 11.85 -0.04 11.19
CA ILE A 53 12.14 0.51 12.53
C ILE A 53 12.82 -0.54 13.41
N LYS A 54 12.34 -1.80 13.38
CA LYS A 54 12.93 -2.90 14.14
C LYS A 54 14.35 -3.25 13.65
N MET A 55 14.60 -3.17 12.34
CA MET A 55 15.90 -3.47 11.74
C MET A 55 16.89 -2.30 11.81
N HIS A 56 16.39 -1.07 11.94
CA HIS A 56 17.17 0.16 11.83
C HIS A 56 18.43 0.20 12.70
N PRO A 57 18.44 -0.24 13.98
CA PRO A 57 19.68 -0.26 14.78
C PRO A 57 20.79 -1.12 14.17
N ARG A 58 20.44 -2.23 13.51
CA ARG A 58 21.40 -3.10 12.82
C ARG A 58 21.82 -2.51 11.49
N LEU A 59 20.86 -1.97 10.72
CA LEU A 59 21.12 -1.37 9.42
C LEU A 59 22.04 -0.16 9.56
N LYS A 60 21.75 0.76 10.48
CA LYS A 60 22.59 1.94 10.75
C LYS A 60 24.01 1.58 11.16
N ARG A 61 24.22 0.44 11.84
CA ARG A 61 25.56 -0.01 12.23
C ARG A 61 26.36 -0.55 11.04
N LYS A 62 25.68 -1.20 10.09
CA LYS A 62 26.32 -1.95 9.00
C LYS A 62 26.42 -1.15 7.70
N TYR A 63 25.45 -0.27 7.45
CA TYR A 63 25.20 0.43 6.20
C TYR A 63 25.06 1.94 6.45
N LEU A 64 25.94 2.48 7.32
CA LEU A 64 25.90 3.91 7.64
C LEU A 64 26.25 4.73 6.39
N ASN A 65 25.39 5.68 6.03
CA ASN A 65 25.48 6.51 4.81
C ASN A 65 25.24 5.74 3.49
N GLU A 66 24.63 4.55 3.57
CA GLU A 66 24.14 3.83 2.40
C GLU A 66 22.61 3.92 2.36
N TRP A 67 22.07 3.93 1.14
CA TRP A 67 20.65 3.66 0.92
C TRP A 67 20.38 2.18 1.20
N VAL A 68 19.25 1.88 1.82
CA VAL A 68 18.82 0.51 2.09
C VAL A 68 17.39 0.33 1.60
N ALA A 69 17.14 -0.72 0.83
CA ALA A 69 15.80 -1.09 0.37
C ALA A 69 15.29 -2.29 1.16
N ILE A 70 14.06 -2.17 1.67
CA ILE A 70 13.40 -3.23 2.43
C ILE A 70 12.13 -3.66 1.72
N HIS A 71 11.96 -4.97 1.58
CA HIS A 71 10.77 -5.59 1.03
C HIS A 71 10.50 -6.93 1.73
N GLU A 72 9.25 -7.21 2.05
CA GLU A 72 8.81 -8.38 2.82
C GLU A 72 9.63 -8.58 4.10
N HIS A 73 9.86 -7.48 4.82
CA HIS A 73 10.62 -7.44 6.07
C HIS A 73 12.09 -7.90 5.94
N LYS A 74 12.65 -7.85 4.73
CA LYS A 74 14.04 -8.23 4.44
C LYS A 74 14.76 -7.08 3.74
N LEU A 75 16.04 -6.90 4.07
CA LEU A 75 16.93 -6.06 3.27
C LEU A 75 17.10 -6.74 1.91
N VAL A 76 16.65 -6.09 0.84
CA VAL A 76 16.77 -6.60 -0.53
C VAL A 76 17.87 -5.92 -1.32
N ASP A 77 18.25 -4.71 -0.93
CA ASP A 77 19.31 -3.95 -1.59
C ASP A 77 19.96 -2.94 -0.64
N HIS A 78 21.22 -2.58 -0.93
CA HIS A 78 21.89 -1.45 -0.31
C HIS A 78 22.97 -0.87 -1.24
N GLU A 79 23.01 0.46 -1.33
CA GLU A 79 23.95 1.15 -2.22
C GLU A 79 24.59 2.36 -1.53
N PHE A 80 25.87 2.56 -1.81
CA PHE A 80 26.60 3.70 -1.28
C PHE A 80 26.14 5.01 -1.91
N MET A 81 25.85 5.99 -1.07
CA MET A 81 25.44 7.30 -1.55
C MET A 81 26.69 8.13 -1.93
N SER A 82 27.12 8.09 -3.19
CA SER A 82 28.03 9.12 -3.71
C SER A 82 27.21 10.35 -4.10
N PHE A 83 27.37 11.45 -3.36
CA PHE A 83 26.77 12.73 -3.71
C PHE A 83 27.54 13.32 -4.90
N ASP A 84 27.12 13.04 -6.13
CA ASP A 84 27.74 13.66 -7.31
C ASP A 84 27.32 15.15 -7.36
N ALA A 85 28.28 16.03 -7.11
CA ALA A 85 28.10 17.47 -6.96
C ALA A 85 27.89 18.19 -8.32
N THR A 86 26.99 17.72 -9.18
CA THR A 86 26.75 18.31 -10.50
C THR A 86 25.57 19.28 -10.58
N LEU A 87 24.93 19.62 -9.46
CA LEU A 87 23.84 20.61 -9.39
C LEU A 87 24.28 22.07 -9.12
N THR A 88 25.57 22.40 -9.31
CA THR A 88 26.05 23.80 -9.33
C THR A 88 26.55 24.20 -10.72
N ALA A 89 25.62 24.40 -11.65
CA ALA A 89 25.78 25.29 -12.82
C ALA A 89 24.42 25.48 -13.50
N ALA A 90 23.64 26.45 -13.02
CA ALA A 90 22.56 27.09 -13.76
C ALA A 90 22.72 28.60 -13.63
#